data_AF-A0A0W8FUD8-F1
#
_entry.id   AF-A0A0W8FUD8-F1
#
_cell.length_a   1.000
_cell.length_b   1.000
_cell.length_c   1.000
_cell.angle_alpha   90.00
_cell.angle_beta   90.00
_cell.angle_gamma   90.00
#
_symmetry.space_group_name_H-M   'P 1'
#
loop_
_entity.id
_entity.type
_entity.pdbx_description
1 polymer ?
#
loop_
_entity_poly.entity_id
_entity_poly.type
_entity_poly.pdbx_seq_one_letter_code
_entity_poly.pdbx_strand_id
1 'polypeptide(L)'
;MASKSKDVRIEQLRIFQKKLDLRLQQLTQKGIGEKEAQKDPLVKSLKSKIKETNIRIKAIEKFVKLAEALGQAKVQKQAELAAKKEEKSEQKQVEPKQKKGDKESKKQPVSSGEEKPKKQKKQSSETEETPQKQTSKKKEE
;
A
#
# COMPACT_ATOMS: atom_id res chain seq x y z
N MET A 1 4.15 -4.36 10.34
CA MET A 1 2.84 -4.13 10.99
C MET A 1 1.81 -3.81 9.91
N ALA A 2 0.99 -4.77 9.49
CA ALA A 2 -0.16 -4.45 8.65
C ALA A 2 -1.19 -3.71 9.52
N SER A 3 -1.36 -2.42 9.28
CA SER A 3 -2.45 -1.65 9.89
C SER A 3 -3.77 -2.29 9.47
N LYS A 4 -4.59 -2.70 10.45
CA LYS A 4 -5.95 -3.23 10.25
C LYS A 4 -6.72 -2.41 9.20
N SER A 5 -7.53 -3.10 8.38
CA SER A 5 -8.36 -2.49 7.33
C SER A 5 -9.33 -1.43 7.88
N LYS A 6 -9.83 -0.56 6.99
CA LYS A 6 -10.79 0.50 7.32
C LYS A 6 -12.00 -0.07 8.07
N ASP A 7 -12.55 -1.17 7.60
CA ASP A 7 -13.78 -1.77 8.13
C ASP A 7 -13.58 -2.26 9.57
N VAL A 8 -12.46 -2.93 9.84
CA VAL A 8 -12.10 -3.36 11.20
C VAL A 8 -11.97 -2.15 12.13
N ARG A 9 -11.43 -1.02 11.66
CA ARG A 9 -11.36 0.21 12.48
C ARG A 9 -12.74 0.81 12.73
N ILE A 10 -13.65 0.75 11.77
CA ILE A 10 -15.04 1.20 11.93
C ILE A 10 -15.76 0.33 12.96
N GLU A 11 -15.60 -0.98 12.90
CA GLU A 11 -16.18 -1.90 13.90
C GLU A 11 -15.62 -1.64 15.30
N GLN A 12 -14.30 -1.45 15.43
CA GLN A 12 -13.67 -1.08 16.70
C GLN A 12 -14.26 0.21 17.27
N LEU A 13 -14.49 1.21 16.42
CA LEU A 13 -15.12 2.46 16.83
C LEU A 13 -16.54 2.22 17.36
N ARG A 14 -17.36 1.42 16.67
CA ARG A 14 -18.72 1.07 17.11
C ARG A 14 -18.69 0.35 18.47
N ILE A 15 -17.74 -0.57 18.66
CA ILE A 15 -17.57 -1.29 19.93
C ILE A 15 -17.19 -0.33 21.06
N PHE A 16 -16.28 0.61 20.82
CA PHE A 16 -15.88 1.58 21.85
C PHE A 16 -17.00 2.56 22.20
N GLN A 17 -17.82 2.97 21.23
CA GLN A 17 -19.02 3.78 21.49
C GLN A 17 -20.01 3.03 22.37
N LYS A 18 -20.40 1.80 22.00
CA LYS A 18 -21.30 0.98 22.83
C LYS A 18 -20.78 0.79 24.25
N LYS A 19 -19.47 0.57 24.41
CA LYS A 19 -18.83 0.45 25.74
C LYS A 19 -18.88 1.76 26.53
N LEU A 20 -18.70 2.90 25.86
CA LEU A 20 -18.79 4.21 26.48
C LEU A 20 -20.21 4.46 26.99
N ASP A 21 -21.21 4.20 26.16
CA ASP A 21 -22.62 4.41 26.49
C ASP A 21 -23.06 3.52 27.65
N LEU A 22 -22.70 2.23 27.60
CA LEU A 22 -22.97 1.29 28.69
C LEU A 22 -22.30 1.73 30.00
N ARG A 23 -21.06 2.24 29.93
CA ARG A 23 -20.38 2.75 31.12
C ARG A 23 -21.06 4.00 31.68
N LEU A 24 -21.49 4.92 30.83
CA LEU A 24 -22.22 6.10 31.27
C LEU A 24 -23.55 5.73 31.92
N GLN A 25 -24.31 4.78 31.35
CA GLN A 25 -25.54 4.25 31.95
C GLN A 25 -25.29 3.61 33.34
N GLN A 26 -24.20 2.86 33.49
CA GLN A 26 -23.83 2.30 34.80
C GLN A 26 -23.48 3.39 35.83
N LEU A 27 -22.83 4.47 35.39
CA LEU A 27 -22.47 5.58 36.29
C LEU A 27 -23.71 6.36 36.70
N THR A 28 -24.65 6.60 35.78
CA THR A 28 -25.94 7.25 36.11
C THR A 28 -26.78 6.40 37.06
N GLN A 29 -26.81 5.07 36.87
CA GLN A 29 -27.49 4.14 37.80
C GLN A 29 -26.89 4.17 39.21
N LYS A 30 -25.59 4.48 39.33
CA LYS A 30 -24.89 4.64 40.60
C LYS A 30 -25.04 6.05 41.20
N GLY A 31 -25.82 6.93 40.58
CA GLY A 31 -26.00 8.31 41.02
C GLY A 31 -24.79 9.22 40.78
N ILE A 32 -23.83 8.79 39.96
CA ILE A 32 -22.65 9.60 39.64
C ILE A 32 -23.07 10.63 38.58
N GLY A 33 -22.95 11.91 38.93
CA GLY A 33 -23.28 13.01 38.02
C GLY A 33 -22.34 13.10 36.82
N GLU A 34 -22.78 13.74 35.75
CA GLU A 34 -22.03 13.81 34.47
C GLU A 34 -20.61 14.36 34.63
N LYS A 35 -20.43 15.39 35.48
CA LYS A 35 -19.12 16.01 35.73
C LYS A 35 -18.12 15.03 36.36
N GLU A 36 -18.60 14.14 37.22
CA GLU A 36 -17.79 13.10 37.85
C GLU A 36 -17.60 11.91 36.92
N ALA A 37 -18.62 11.54 36.14
CA ALA A 37 -18.51 10.52 35.11
C ALA A 37 -17.46 10.88 34.05
N GLN A 38 -17.25 12.17 33.74
CA GLN A 38 -16.16 12.60 32.87
C GLN A 38 -14.76 12.43 33.48
N LYS A 39 -14.66 12.38 34.82
CA LYS A 39 -13.40 12.15 35.52
C LYS A 39 -13.02 10.67 35.55
N ASP A 40 -13.99 9.76 35.39
CA ASP A 40 -13.81 8.30 35.38
C ASP A 40 -12.70 7.88 34.39
N PRO A 41 -11.69 7.11 34.84
CA PRO A 41 -10.57 6.69 33.99
C PRO A 41 -11.00 5.86 32.78
N LEU A 42 -12.01 5.01 32.93
CA LEU A 42 -12.53 4.18 31.83
C LEU A 42 -13.18 5.06 30.76
N VAL A 43 -14.04 5.99 31.15
CA VAL A 43 -14.65 6.98 30.24
C VAL A 43 -13.59 7.77 29.48
N LYS A 44 -12.56 8.27 30.17
CA LYS A 44 -11.43 8.97 29.52
C LYS A 44 -10.70 8.09 28.52
N SER A 45 -10.37 6.86 28.91
CA SER A 45 -9.67 5.91 28.03
C SER A 45 -10.47 5.55 26.78
N LEU A 46 -11.79 5.37 26.91
CA LEU A 46 -12.68 5.05 25.80
C LEU A 46 -12.80 6.23 24.84
N LYS A 47 -12.97 7.45 25.36
CA LYS A 47 -12.95 8.68 24.54
C LYS A 47 -11.64 8.84 23.78
N SER A 48 -10.50 8.58 24.42
CA SER A 48 -9.19 8.63 23.77
C SER A 48 -9.06 7.59 22.65
N LYS A 49 -9.48 6.34 22.89
CA LYS A 49 -9.48 5.28 21.86
C LYS A 49 -10.38 5.61 20.66
N ILE A 50 -11.53 6.23 20.90
CA ILE A 50 -12.42 6.70 19.84
C ILE A 50 -11.73 7.78 19.00
N LYS A 51 -11.10 8.78 19.63
CA LYS A 51 -10.34 9.84 18.94
C LYS A 51 -9.20 9.27 18.10
N GLU A 52 -8.40 8.38 18.67
CA GLU A 52 -7.29 7.72 17.99
C GLU A 52 -7.76 6.92 16.78
N THR A 53 -8.86 6.16 16.93
CA THR A 53 -9.43 5.36 15.84
C THR A 53 -9.96 6.26 14.72
N ASN A 54 -10.62 7.37 15.06
CA ASN A 54 -11.06 8.37 14.09
C ASN A 54 -9.90 8.97 13.29
N ILE A 55 -8.79 9.31 13.95
CA ILE A 55 -7.59 9.83 13.27
C ILE A 55 -7.07 8.80 12.26
N ARG A 56 -7.01 7.52 12.65
CA ARG A 56 -6.58 6.44 11.75
C ARG A 56 -7.51 6.25 10.56
N ILE A 57 -8.83 6.27 10.77
CA ILE A 57 -9.81 6.18 9.68
C ILE A 57 -9.60 7.33 8.70
N LYS A 58 -9.49 8.57 9.20
CA LYS A 58 -9.23 9.76 8.37
C LYS A 58 -7.91 9.64 7.59
N ALA A 59 -6.86 9.10 8.19
CA ALA A 59 -5.59 8.87 7.49
C ALA A 59 -5.76 7.88 6.34
N ILE A 60 -6.45 6.76 6.58
CA ILE A 60 -6.75 5.77 5.53
C ILE A 60 -7.54 6.43 4.39
N GLU A 61 -8.56 7.24 4.70
CA GLU A 61 -9.34 7.94 3.69
C GLU A 61 -8.52 8.91 2.86
N LYS A 62 -7.55 9.61 3.47
CA LYS A 62 -6.61 10.45 2.71
C LYS A 62 -5.76 9.62 1.75
N PHE A 63 -5.27 8.46 2.18
CA PHE A 63 -4.50 7.58 1.30
C PHE A 63 -5.33 7.01 0.15
N VAL A 64 -6.59 6.63 0.41
CA VAL A 64 -7.51 6.16 -0.63
C VAL A 64 -7.71 7.25 -1.70
N LYS A 65 -7.98 8.49 -1.29
CA LYS A 65 -8.13 9.61 -2.23
C LYS A 65 -6.87 9.88 -3.05
N LEU A 66 -5.69 9.80 -2.43
CA LEU A 66 -4.42 9.95 -3.15
C LEU A 66 -4.20 8.81 -4.16
N ALA A 67 -4.54 7.57 -3.78
CA ALA A 67 -4.43 6.42 -4.66
C ALA A 67 -5.38 6.53 -5.86
N GLU A 68 -6.63 6.97 -5.64
CA GLU A 68 -7.61 7.23 -6.69
C GLU A 68 -7.12 8.31 -7.66
N ALA A 69 -6.62 9.44 -7.15
CA ALA A 69 -6.08 10.53 -7.97
C ALA A 69 -4.88 10.07 -8.81
N LEU A 70 -3.96 9.30 -8.24
CA LEU A 70 -2.82 8.74 -8.98
C LEU A 70 -3.26 7.70 -10.02
N GLY A 71 -4.30 6.92 -9.73
CA GLY A 71 -4.91 6.00 -10.69
C GLY A 71 -5.48 6.74 -11.90
N GLN A 72 -6.28 7.78 -11.66
CA GLN A 72 -6.84 8.64 -12.71
C GLN A 72 -5.75 9.32 -13.54
N ALA A 73 -4.73 9.89 -12.89
CA ALA A 73 -3.61 10.54 -13.58
C ALA A 73 -2.82 9.54 -14.46
N LYS A 74 -2.66 8.28 -14.04
CA LYS A 74 -2.03 7.24 -14.86
C LYS A 74 -2.88 6.88 -16.07
N VAL A 75 -4.19 6.74 -15.90
CA VAL A 75 -5.13 6.46 -17.00
C VAL A 75 -5.12 7.61 -18.01
N GLN A 76 -5.20 8.86 -17.55
CA GLN A 76 -5.12 10.04 -18.42
C GLN A 76 -3.82 10.10 -19.20
N LYS A 77 -2.66 9.91 -18.54
CA LYS A 77 -1.35 9.89 -19.21
C LYS A 77 -1.24 8.77 -20.25
N GLN A 78 -1.79 7.60 -19.96
CA GLN A 78 -1.79 6.50 -20.93
C GLN A 78 -2.70 6.80 -22.13
N ALA A 79 -3.86 7.40 -21.90
CA ALA A 79 -4.77 7.84 -22.96
C ALA A 79 -4.13 8.93 -23.85
N GLU A 80 -3.47 9.94 -23.26
CA GLU A 80 -2.74 10.97 -24.01
C GLU A 80 -1.59 10.40 -24.83
N LEU A 81 -0.86 9.42 -24.29
CA LEU A 81 0.23 8.75 -25.01
C LEU A 81 -0.30 7.86 -26.15
N ALA A 82 -1.48 7.26 -25.99
CA ALA A 82 -2.14 6.50 -27.05
C ALA A 82 -2.62 7.43 -28.16
N ALA A 83 -3.31 8.53 -27.82
CA ALA A 83 -3.77 9.53 -28.78
C ALA A 83 -2.60 10.15 -29.58
N LYS A 84 -1.50 10.50 -28.91
CA LYS A 84 -0.29 11.00 -29.60
C LYS A 84 0.38 9.96 -30.52
N LYS A 85 0.21 8.66 -30.26
CA LYS A 85 0.72 7.60 -31.14
C LYS A 85 -0.20 7.40 -32.35
N GLU A 86 -1.51 7.50 -32.17
CA GLU A 86 -2.49 7.42 -33.25
C GLU A 86 -2.35 8.63 -34.19
N GLU A 87 -2.27 9.85 -33.67
CA GLU A 87 -2.09 11.07 -34.45
C GLU A 87 -0.77 11.07 -35.25
N LYS A 88 0.29 10.50 -34.67
CA LYS A 88 1.59 10.33 -35.36
C LYS A 88 1.58 9.18 -36.38
N SER A 89 0.63 8.25 -36.28
CA SER A 89 0.44 7.17 -37.25
C SER A 89 -0.44 7.59 -38.43
N GLU A 90 -1.47 8.41 -38.18
CA GLU A 90 -2.32 8.99 -39.23
C GLU A 90 -1.54 10.00 -40.08
N GLN A 91 -0.68 10.84 -39.49
CA GLN A 91 0.19 11.72 -40.27
C GLN A 91 1.19 10.98 -41.18
N LYS A 92 1.52 9.72 -40.88
CA LYS A 92 2.43 8.91 -41.71
C LYS A 92 1.74 8.18 -42.86
N GLN A 93 0.41 8.23 -42.93
CA GLN A 93 -0.38 7.53 -43.93
C GLN A 93 -0.91 8.44 -45.05
N VAL A 94 -0.69 9.76 -44.98
CA VAL A 94 -1.14 10.75 -45.98
C VAL A 94 -0.04 11.18 -46.96
N GLU A 95 1.16 10.58 -46.93
CA GLU A 95 2.20 10.86 -47.94
C GLU A 95 2.01 9.89 -49.14
N PRO A 96 1.56 10.37 -50.31
CA PRO A 96 1.13 9.51 -51.40
C PRO A 96 2.33 8.89 -52.13
N LYS A 97 2.18 7.60 -52.44
CA LYS A 97 2.99 6.84 -53.41
C LYS A 97 3.22 7.65 -54.71
N GLN A 98 4.49 7.84 -55.09
CA GLN A 98 5.02 7.98 -56.47
C GLN A 98 6.54 8.26 -56.33
N LYS A 99 7.54 7.58 -56.91
CA LYS A 99 7.73 6.79 -58.14
C LYS A 99 8.90 5.80 -57.99
N LYS A 100 8.93 4.82 -58.90
CA LYS A 100 9.88 3.72 -59.13
C LYS A 100 11.32 4.17 -59.48
N GLY A 101 12.29 3.25 -59.30
CA GLY A 101 13.60 3.20 -60.00
C GLY A 101 14.67 2.53 -59.14
N ASP A 102 14.76 1.20 -59.09
CA ASP A 102 15.54 0.27 -59.96
C ASP A 102 17.04 0.17 -59.59
N LYS A 103 17.48 -1.08 -59.32
CA LYS A 103 18.87 -1.61 -59.18
C LYS A 103 19.69 -1.12 -57.98
N GLU A 104 20.44 -1.95 -57.25
CA GLU A 104 21.17 -3.14 -57.69
C GLU A 104 21.50 -4.05 -56.49
N SER A 105 21.13 -5.33 -56.61
CA SER A 105 21.58 -6.39 -55.72
C SER A 105 23.02 -6.78 -56.07
N LYS A 106 23.95 -6.75 -55.10
CA LYS A 106 25.16 -7.58 -55.17
C LYS A 106 25.71 -7.94 -53.78
N LYS A 107 25.46 -9.21 -53.45
CA LYS A 107 26.33 -10.18 -52.76
C LYS A 107 26.41 -10.16 -51.22
N GLN A 108 25.92 -11.28 -50.70
CA GLN A 108 25.95 -11.88 -49.36
C GLN A 108 27.40 -12.29 -48.90
N PRO A 109 27.60 -13.27 -47.98
CA PRO A 109 27.52 -13.18 -46.51
C PRO A 109 28.79 -13.76 -45.81
N VAL A 110 29.12 -13.31 -44.60
CA VAL A 110 29.97 -14.05 -43.65
C VAL A 110 29.46 -13.69 -42.24
N SER A 111 28.76 -14.55 -41.50
CA SER A 111 29.12 -15.87 -40.93
C SER A 111 30.22 -15.78 -39.86
N SER A 112 29.95 -16.45 -38.72
CA SER A 112 30.79 -16.71 -37.53
C SER A 112 30.77 -15.62 -36.44
N GLY A 113 30.39 -15.85 -35.18
CA GLY A 113 29.92 -17.02 -34.41
C GLY A 113 29.29 -16.50 -33.10
N GLU A 114 28.28 -17.16 -32.50
CA GLU A 114 28.43 -18.12 -31.38
C GLU A 114 29.41 -17.59 -30.28
N GLU A 115 29.07 -17.44 -28.99
CA GLU A 115 28.44 -18.37 -28.06
C GLU A 115 27.86 -17.66 -26.81
N LYS A 116 26.90 -18.32 -26.14
CA LYS A 116 26.51 -18.08 -24.73
C LYS A 116 27.59 -18.68 -23.75
N PRO A 117 27.30 -19.02 -22.48
CA PRO A 117 27.51 -18.25 -21.25
C PRO A 117 28.51 -18.93 -20.27
N LYS A 118 29.11 -18.23 -19.29
CA LYS A 118 29.83 -18.92 -18.19
C LYS A 118 29.77 -18.23 -16.81
N LYS A 119 28.92 -18.81 -15.97
CA LYS A 119 29.06 -19.06 -14.52
C LYS A 119 30.44 -18.81 -13.89
N GLN A 120 30.44 -18.04 -12.80
CA GLN A 120 31.08 -18.32 -11.49
C GLN A 120 30.12 -17.66 -10.47
N LYS A 121 29.39 -18.27 -9.51
CA LYS A 121 29.50 -19.41 -8.57
C LYS A 121 30.69 -19.34 -7.59
N LYS A 122 30.29 -19.08 -6.33
CA LYS A 122 30.88 -19.42 -5.01
C LYS A 122 31.85 -18.41 -4.37
N GLN A 123 31.38 -17.77 -3.29
CA GLN A 123 31.66 -18.11 -1.89
C GLN A 123 30.34 -17.79 -1.13
N SER A 124 29.61 -18.61 -0.37
CA SER A 124 29.83 -19.76 0.54
C SER A 124 30.66 -19.45 1.78
N SER A 125 29.97 -18.99 2.82
CA SER A 125 30.13 -19.29 4.26
C SER A 125 28.80 -18.82 4.89
N GLU A 126 27.78 -19.64 5.15
CA GLU A 126 27.71 -20.82 6.02
C GLU A 126 28.35 -20.58 7.39
N THR A 127 27.54 -20.08 8.32
CA THR A 127 27.56 -20.51 9.72
C THR A 127 26.12 -20.46 10.22
N GLU A 128 25.48 -21.64 10.23
CA GLU A 128 24.40 -21.95 11.15
C GLU A 128 24.82 -21.60 12.58
N GLU A 129 23.91 -21.02 13.36
CA GLU A 129 23.44 -21.59 14.63
C GLU A 129 22.60 -20.55 15.38
N THR A 130 21.28 -20.72 15.32
CA THR A 130 20.45 -20.60 16.54
C THR A 130 20.21 -22.04 16.99
N PRO A 131 20.09 -22.37 18.29
CA PRO A 131 19.27 -21.64 19.25
C PRO A 131 19.80 -21.63 20.70
N GLN A 132 19.25 -20.80 21.59
CA GLN A 132 18.70 -21.31 22.86
C GLN A 132 17.92 -20.27 23.67
N LYS A 133 16.68 -20.66 23.89
CA LYS A 133 15.71 -20.20 24.87
C LYS A 133 16.09 -20.82 26.21
N GLN A 134 16.36 -20.04 27.26
CA GLN A 134 16.16 -20.48 28.64
C GLN A 134 15.62 -19.37 29.54
N THR A 135 14.62 -19.79 30.30
CA THR A 135 13.79 -19.11 31.29
C THR A 135 14.26 -19.49 32.70
N SER A 136 14.37 -18.53 33.63
CA SER A 136 14.19 -18.72 35.09
C SER A 136 14.55 -17.40 35.80
N LYS A 137 13.67 -16.67 36.50
CA LYS A 137 12.94 -16.94 37.77
C LYS A 137 13.86 -17.29 38.97
N LYS A 138 14.18 -16.28 39.80
CA LYS A 138 14.34 -16.28 41.29
C LYS A 138 14.86 -14.89 41.70
N LYS A 139 14.21 -14.03 42.48
CA LYS A 139 13.54 -14.12 43.80
C LYS A 139 14.55 -14.17 44.96
N GLU A 140 14.42 -13.15 45.84
CA GLU A 140 14.98 -12.98 47.21
C GLU A 140 16.52 -12.98 47.29
N GLU A 141 17.15 -12.09 48.04
CA GLU A 141 16.86 -11.62 49.40
C GLU A 141 17.41 -10.20 49.61
#